data_AF-A0A951WXJ0-F1
#
_entry.id   AF-A0A951WXJ0-F1
#
_cell.length_a   1.000
_cell.length_b   1.000
_cell.length_c   1.000
_cell.angle_alpha   90.00
_cell.angle_beta   90.00
_cell.angle_gamma   90.00
#
_symmetry.space_group_name_H-M   'P 1'
#
loop_
_entity.id
_entity.type
_entity.pdbx_description
1 polymer ?
#
loop_
_entity_poly.entity_id
_entity_poly.type
_entity_poly.pdbx_seq_one_letter_code
_entity_poly.pdbx_strand_id
1 'polypeptide(L)'
;MGLTIKRIDTIPFRLPMEGELKWGSHGHLDAVRHVLIQVMLSDGSVGVAEAPPRPTIYGETVESIVAIVHRELAPRLVGQDATGAWALMQPIRNNHTAKGALDMAVHDAVACSQGISLAEKLGCTHAHLRVSYILGIGDRDTVLAEAERVVKRGVRVLKVKVGRDWQEDIGRIRDLQAMFGATVDLYADANETMLTSDAAAKLETLRALGILYCEEPLPVELIRERAALRAGNYLPLIADDSALDRRELARELAMDTFDILNIKPPRTGFTESLAMIEQAQRAGKGIMVGSQAGTGIGTAR
;
A
#
# COMPACT_ATOMS: atom_id res chain seq x y z
N MET A 1 33.70 6.55 11.25
CA MET A 1 33.19 5.23 10.85
C MET A 1 31.69 5.37 10.68
N GLY A 2 31.10 4.82 9.61
CA GLY A 2 29.66 4.84 9.42
C GLY A 2 28.93 4.04 10.51
N LEU A 3 27.63 4.29 10.67
CA LEU A 3 26.77 3.55 11.60
C LEU A 3 26.57 2.14 11.03
N THR A 4 26.98 1.12 11.78
CA THR A 4 26.78 -0.27 11.35
C THR A 4 25.57 -0.90 12.02
N ILE A 5 24.94 -1.84 11.34
CA ILE A 5 23.83 -2.62 11.91
C ILE A 5 24.41 -3.60 12.93
N LYS A 6 24.04 -3.45 14.20
CA LYS A 6 24.52 -4.28 15.31
C LYS A 6 23.64 -5.49 15.55
N ARG A 7 22.31 -5.32 15.47
CA ARG A 7 21.34 -6.39 15.75
C ARG A 7 20.03 -6.16 15.01
N ILE A 8 19.38 -7.26 14.65
CA ILE A 8 18.05 -7.27 14.04
C ILE A 8 17.18 -8.24 14.83
N ASP A 9 16.05 -7.76 15.33
CA ASP A 9 15.08 -8.55 16.09
C ASP A 9 13.74 -8.58 15.36
N THR A 10 13.03 -9.71 15.43
CA THR A 10 11.67 -9.86 14.88
C THR A 10 10.72 -10.28 16.00
N ILE A 11 9.64 -9.54 16.19
CA ILE A 11 8.66 -9.79 17.24
C ILE A 11 7.29 -9.99 16.59
N PRO A 12 6.84 -11.24 16.38
CA PRO A 12 5.47 -11.52 16.00
C PRO A 12 4.51 -10.99 17.06
N PHE A 13 3.45 -10.31 16.63
CA PHE A 13 2.44 -9.78 17.54
C PHE A 13 1.02 -10.00 16.98
N ARG A 14 0.05 -10.00 17.90
CA ARG A 14 -1.37 -10.09 17.58
C ARG A 14 -2.15 -8.97 18.25
N LEU A 15 -2.91 -8.20 17.48
CA LEU A 15 -3.89 -7.23 18.02
C LEU A 15 -5.29 -7.59 17.55
N PRO A 16 -6.30 -7.57 18.45
CA PRO A 16 -7.69 -7.74 18.06
C PRO A 16 -8.15 -6.56 17.19
N MET A 17 -9.08 -6.81 16.27
CA MET A 17 -9.76 -5.79 15.49
C MET A 17 -11.22 -5.68 15.93
N GLU A 18 -11.79 -4.47 15.89
CA GLU A 18 -13.22 -4.24 16.18
C GLU A 18 -14.14 -4.82 15.08
N GLY A 19 -13.59 -5.17 13.92
CA GLY A 19 -14.29 -5.81 12.80
C GLY A 19 -13.33 -6.48 11.83
N GLU A 20 -13.88 -7.27 10.92
CA GLU A 20 -13.12 -7.99 9.89
C GLU A 20 -12.91 -7.09 8.66
N LEU A 21 -11.67 -6.96 8.20
CA LEU A 21 -11.35 -6.32 6.92
C LEU A 21 -11.32 -7.36 5.80
N LYS A 22 -11.99 -7.11 4.68
CA LYS A 22 -12.01 -7.99 3.50
C LYS A 22 -11.54 -7.26 2.25
N TRP A 23 -10.81 -7.95 1.37
CA TRP A 23 -10.33 -7.41 0.09
C TRP A 23 -10.16 -8.53 -0.94
N GLY A 24 -10.37 -8.24 -2.23
CA GLY A 24 -10.32 -9.26 -3.29
C GLY A 24 -11.21 -10.49 -3.01
N SER A 25 -11.07 -11.56 -3.79
CA SER A 25 -11.90 -12.76 -3.59
C SER A 25 -11.50 -13.60 -2.36
N HIS A 26 -10.25 -13.53 -1.92
CA HIS A 26 -9.69 -14.44 -0.90
C HIS A 26 -9.06 -13.73 0.32
N GLY A 27 -8.98 -12.40 0.32
CA GLY A 27 -8.33 -11.63 1.38
C GLY A 27 -9.27 -11.29 2.54
N HIS A 28 -8.87 -11.65 3.75
CA HIS A 28 -9.54 -11.21 4.98
C HIS A 28 -8.55 -11.06 6.15
N LEU A 29 -8.92 -10.22 7.12
CA LEU A 29 -8.16 -9.96 8.34
C LEU A 29 -9.14 -9.75 9.51
N ASP A 30 -9.21 -10.72 10.41
CA ASP A 30 -10.00 -10.72 11.66
C ASP A 30 -9.19 -10.20 12.87
N ALA A 31 -7.87 -10.25 12.76
CA ALA A 31 -6.93 -9.74 13.73
C ALA A 31 -5.61 -9.39 13.04
N VAL A 32 -4.98 -8.32 13.47
CA VAL A 32 -3.64 -7.96 13.03
C VAL A 32 -2.67 -9.01 13.56
N ARG A 33 -2.10 -9.84 12.69
CA ARG A 33 -1.06 -10.85 13.01
C ARG A 33 0.20 -10.52 12.21
N HIS A 34 1.00 -9.57 12.70
CA HIS A 34 2.11 -8.98 11.96
C HIS A 34 3.44 -9.22 12.68
N VAL A 35 4.55 -8.78 12.08
CA VAL A 35 5.89 -8.85 12.69
C VAL A 35 6.41 -7.44 12.91
N LEU A 36 6.81 -7.10 14.13
CA LEU A 36 7.58 -5.88 14.40
C LEU A 36 9.06 -6.20 14.17
N ILE A 37 9.69 -5.48 13.24
CA ILE A 37 11.12 -5.52 13.02
C ILE A 37 11.77 -4.42 13.85
N GLN A 38 12.85 -4.74 14.55
CA GLN A 38 13.69 -3.77 15.24
C GLN A 38 15.13 -3.88 14.74
N VAL A 39 15.74 -2.74 14.43
CA VAL A 39 17.13 -2.65 14.01
C VAL A 39 17.89 -1.78 15.00
N MET A 40 18.95 -2.33 15.59
CA MET A 40 19.87 -1.61 16.46
C MET A 40 21.16 -1.30 15.72
N LEU A 41 21.60 -0.04 15.78
CA LEU A 41 22.86 0.42 15.23
C LEU A 41 24.01 0.31 16.24
N SER A 42 25.25 0.49 15.77
CA SER A 42 26.47 0.38 16.57
C SER A 42 26.56 1.38 17.73
N ASP A 43 25.92 2.53 17.59
CA ASP A 43 25.81 3.59 18.61
C ASP A 43 24.70 3.34 19.64
N GLY A 44 23.90 2.27 19.47
CA GLY A 44 22.78 1.93 20.33
C GLY A 44 21.42 2.49 19.89
N SER A 45 21.37 3.29 18.81
CA SER A 45 20.12 3.79 18.25
C SER A 45 19.26 2.64 17.72
N VAL A 46 17.94 2.72 17.94
CA VAL A 46 17.00 1.66 17.56
C VAL A 46 15.89 2.23 16.70
N GLY A 47 15.67 1.63 15.54
CA GLY A 47 14.54 1.90 14.67
C GLY A 47 13.61 0.70 14.59
N VAL A 48 12.35 0.95 14.28
CA VAL A 48 11.32 -0.08 14.20
C VAL A 48 10.45 0.08 12.96
N ALA A 49 9.93 -1.03 12.48
CA ALA A 49 8.93 -1.04 11.42
C ALA A 49 8.01 -2.24 11.53
N GLU A 50 6.79 -2.07 11.05
CA GLU A 50 5.79 -3.12 11.00
C GLU A 50 5.85 -3.82 9.65
N ALA A 51 5.96 -5.15 9.67
CA ALA A 51 5.90 -6.02 8.51
C ALA A 51 4.55 -6.76 8.48
N PRO A 52 3.57 -6.27 7.71
CA PRO A 52 2.28 -6.94 7.52
C PRO A 52 2.42 -8.13 6.55
N PRO A 53 2.15 -9.39 6.95
CA PRO A 53 2.05 -10.52 6.02
C PRO A 53 0.75 -10.47 5.21
N ARG A 54 0.83 -10.69 3.90
CA ARG A 54 -0.35 -10.81 3.02
C ARG A 54 -0.15 -11.96 2.03
N PRO A 55 -0.51 -13.20 2.44
CA PRO A 55 -0.32 -14.38 1.60
C PRO A 55 -1.04 -14.29 0.25
N THR A 56 -2.19 -13.61 0.20
CA THR A 56 -3.00 -13.44 -1.01
C THR A 56 -2.54 -12.32 -1.94
N ILE A 57 -1.53 -11.53 -1.55
CA ILE A 57 -1.00 -10.43 -2.38
C ILE A 57 0.46 -10.71 -2.75
N TYR A 58 1.32 -11.00 -1.76
CA TYR A 58 2.75 -11.20 -1.97
C TYR A 58 3.30 -12.46 -1.28
N GLY A 59 2.43 -13.39 -0.88
CA GLY A 59 2.79 -14.74 -0.46
C GLY A 59 3.43 -14.87 0.94
N GLU A 60 3.72 -13.77 1.62
CA GLU A 60 4.41 -13.80 2.92
C GLU A 60 3.45 -14.07 4.09
N THR A 61 3.85 -15.00 4.96
CA THR A 61 3.28 -15.27 6.30
C THR A 61 4.20 -14.74 7.41
N VAL A 62 3.69 -14.67 8.65
CA VAL A 62 4.49 -14.34 9.85
C VAL A 62 5.76 -15.19 9.92
N GLU A 63 5.62 -16.50 9.75
CA GLU A 63 6.71 -17.47 9.84
C GLU A 63 7.72 -17.28 8.72
N SER A 64 7.26 -17.02 7.49
CA SER A 64 8.15 -16.78 6.35
C SER A 64 8.98 -15.50 6.53
N ILE A 65 8.38 -14.43 7.08
CA ILE A 65 9.05 -13.15 7.36
C ILE A 65 10.13 -13.37 8.42
N VAL A 66 9.79 -14.01 9.54
CA VAL A 66 10.75 -14.32 10.61
C VAL A 66 11.89 -15.17 10.05
N ALA A 67 11.58 -16.23 9.30
CA ALA A 67 12.58 -17.13 8.74
C ALA A 67 13.53 -16.42 7.76
N ILE A 68 13.01 -15.64 6.81
CA ILE A 68 13.86 -14.97 5.82
C ILE A 68 14.71 -13.87 6.47
N VAL A 69 14.17 -13.15 7.46
CA VAL A 69 14.94 -12.14 8.20
C VAL A 69 16.12 -12.79 8.91
N HIS A 70 15.92 -13.87 9.66
CA HIS A 70 17.00 -14.49 10.44
C HIS A 70 17.98 -15.32 9.61
N ARG A 71 17.50 -16.01 8.57
CA ARG A 71 18.32 -16.97 7.81
C ARG A 71 19.07 -16.34 6.64
N GLU A 72 18.52 -15.27 6.05
CA GLU A 72 19.09 -14.67 4.85
C GLU A 72 19.41 -13.18 5.00
N LEU A 73 18.47 -12.36 5.48
CA LEU A 73 18.67 -10.90 5.50
C LEU A 73 19.65 -10.47 6.59
N ALA A 74 19.46 -10.89 7.83
CA ALA A 74 20.32 -10.49 8.95
C ALA A 74 21.79 -10.91 8.78
N PRO A 75 22.13 -12.15 8.34
CA PRO A 75 23.51 -12.53 8.06
C PRO A 75 24.23 -11.64 7.03
N ARG A 76 23.48 -11.00 6.11
CA ARG A 76 24.03 -10.08 5.11
C ARG A 76 24.18 -8.66 5.60
N LEU A 77 23.53 -8.30 6.71
CA LEU A 77 23.37 -6.92 7.14
C LEU A 77 24.08 -6.61 8.45
N VAL A 78 24.12 -7.56 9.39
CA VAL A 78 24.81 -7.36 10.66
C VAL A 78 26.31 -7.12 10.41
N GLY A 79 26.85 -6.06 11.00
CA GLY A 79 28.20 -5.56 10.79
C GLY A 79 28.38 -4.66 9.57
N GLN A 80 27.37 -4.53 8.70
CA GLN A 80 27.43 -3.67 7.51
C GLN A 80 26.94 -2.26 7.81
N ASP A 81 27.33 -1.31 6.96
CA ASP A 81 26.89 0.08 7.02
C ASP A 81 25.38 0.19 6.76
N ALA A 82 24.69 0.96 7.60
CA ALA A 82 23.24 1.15 7.55
C ALA A 82 22.77 1.80 6.23
N THR A 83 23.55 2.71 5.64
CA THR A 83 23.17 3.40 4.39
C THR A 83 23.15 2.48 3.17
N GLY A 84 23.87 1.35 3.23
CA GLY A 84 23.95 0.35 2.16
C GLY A 84 22.98 -0.82 2.29
N ALA A 85 22.12 -0.84 3.32
CA ALA A 85 21.32 -2.01 3.68
C ALA A 85 20.44 -2.52 2.53
N TRP A 86 19.75 -1.63 1.82
CA TRP A 86 18.88 -2.00 0.70
C TRP A 86 19.60 -2.79 -0.41
N ALA A 87 20.80 -2.33 -0.79
CA ALA A 87 21.60 -2.96 -1.84
C ALA A 87 22.00 -4.41 -1.49
N LEU A 88 22.24 -4.68 -0.21
CA LEU A 88 22.60 -6.01 0.29
C LEU A 88 21.40 -6.97 0.32
N MET A 89 20.18 -6.44 0.38
CA MET A 89 18.94 -7.24 0.31
C MET A 89 18.45 -7.52 -1.11
N GLN A 90 18.80 -6.67 -2.08
CA GLN A 90 18.37 -6.77 -3.49
C GLN A 90 18.57 -8.15 -4.16
N PRO A 91 19.63 -8.92 -3.87
CA PRO A 91 19.79 -10.27 -4.42
C PRO A 91 18.68 -11.23 -4.00
N ILE A 92 18.08 -11.04 -2.81
CA ILE A 92 16.97 -11.86 -2.31
C ILE A 92 15.69 -11.50 -3.05
N ARG A 93 15.17 -12.47 -3.81
CA ARG A 93 13.94 -12.34 -4.61
C ARG A 93 12.71 -12.33 -3.71
N ASN A 94 11.66 -11.67 -4.16
CA ASN A 94 10.37 -11.54 -3.46
C ASN A 94 10.59 -10.99 -2.05
N ASN A 95 9.86 -11.52 -1.05
CA ASN A 95 9.98 -11.14 0.35
C ASN A 95 9.83 -9.62 0.56
N HIS A 96 8.80 -9.05 -0.10
CA HIS A 96 8.61 -7.61 -0.22
C HIS A 96 8.43 -6.98 1.16
N THR A 97 7.49 -7.50 1.97
CA THR A 97 7.21 -6.94 3.29
C THR A 97 8.38 -7.11 4.26
N ALA A 98 9.10 -8.23 4.19
CA ALA A 98 10.27 -8.45 5.04
C ALA A 98 11.39 -7.44 4.73
N LYS A 99 11.72 -7.25 3.44
CA LYS A 99 12.74 -6.28 3.02
C LYS A 99 12.30 -4.84 3.24
N GLY A 100 11.04 -4.52 2.92
CA GLY A 100 10.48 -3.19 3.05
C GLY A 100 10.46 -2.72 4.51
N ALA A 101 9.95 -3.54 5.42
CA ALA A 101 9.98 -3.22 6.84
C ALA A 101 11.41 -3.14 7.39
N LEU A 102 12.34 -3.99 6.93
CA LEU A 102 13.72 -3.89 7.37
C LEU A 102 14.38 -2.57 6.93
N ASP A 103 14.18 -2.16 5.69
CA ASP A 103 14.63 -0.87 5.16
C ASP A 103 14.04 0.31 5.95
N MET A 104 12.74 0.26 6.25
CA MET A 104 12.07 1.28 7.08
C MET A 104 12.67 1.34 8.48
N ALA A 105 12.92 0.19 9.13
CA ALA A 105 13.51 0.14 10.46
C ALA A 105 14.96 0.66 10.47
N VAL A 106 15.74 0.41 9.41
CA VAL A 106 17.08 1.00 9.25
C VAL A 106 16.97 2.53 9.13
N HIS A 107 16.04 3.04 8.32
CA HIS A 107 15.80 4.48 8.18
C HIS A 107 15.40 5.15 9.50
N ASP A 108 14.50 4.53 10.26
CA ASP A 108 14.08 4.99 11.59
C ASP A 108 15.28 5.01 12.56
N ALA A 109 16.11 3.95 12.56
CA ALA A 109 17.28 3.86 13.44
C ALA A 109 18.32 4.95 13.14
N VAL A 110 18.53 5.24 11.86
CA VAL A 110 19.43 6.31 11.42
C VAL A 110 18.88 7.70 11.79
N ALA A 111 17.56 7.92 11.68
CA ALA A 111 16.94 9.17 12.14
C ALA A 111 17.14 9.35 13.65
N CYS A 112 16.90 8.29 14.44
CA CYS A 112 17.15 8.30 15.88
C CYS A 112 18.61 8.61 16.24
N SER A 113 19.57 8.02 15.52
CA SER A 113 21.01 8.30 15.72
C SER A 113 21.38 9.76 15.48
N GLN A 114 20.68 10.41 14.56
CA GLN A 114 20.86 11.83 14.24
C GLN A 114 20.07 12.77 15.16
N GLY A 115 19.24 12.24 16.07
CA GLY A 115 18.38 13.03 16.94
C GLY A 115 17.25 13.77 16.20
N ILE A 116 16.85 13.29 15.02
CA ILE A 116 15.77 13.86 14.21
C ILE A 116 14.64 12.86 14.01
N SER A 117 13.46 13.35 13.64
CA SER A 117 12.35 12.48 13.27
C SER A 117 12.58 11.81 11.91
N LEU A 118 11.94 10.67 11.69
CA LEU A 118 11.94 10.00 10.39
C LEU A 118 11.33 10.89 9.29
N ALA A 119 10.29 11.66 9.62
CA ALA A 119 9.68 12.63 8.72
C ALA A 119 10.69 13.70 8.27
N GLU A 120 11.47 14.29 9.19
CA GLU A 120 12.54 15.24 8.84
C GLU A 120 13.62 14.58 7.99
N LYS A 121 14.05 13.36 8.34
CA LYS A 121 15.03 12.58 7.55
C LYS A 121 14.56 12.33 6.12
N LEU A 122 13.26 12.11 5.92
CA LEU A 122 12.65 11.91 4.60
C LEU A 122 12.30 13.23 3.89
N GLY A 123 12.56 14.38 4.51
CA GLY A 123 12.31 15.70 3.92
C GLY A 123 10.83 16.09 3.92
N CYS A 124 10.05 15.62 4.89
CA CYS A 124 8.64 15.97 5.00
C CYS A 124 8.46 17.48 5.21
N THR A 125 7.62 18.09 4.37
CA THR A 125 7.32 19.54 4.40
C THR A 125 5.92 19.86 4.90
N HIS A 126 5.11 18.84 5.19
CA HIS A 126 3.71 18.99 5.55
C HIS A 126 3.43 18.31 6.89
N ALA A 127 2.78 19.02 7.82
CA ALA A 127 2.37 18.47 9.11
C ALA A 127 1.06 17.67 9.05
N HIS A 128 0.28 17.84 7.98
CA HIS A 128 -1.01 17.22 7.79
C HIS A 128 -1.18 16.76 6.34
N LEU A 129 -1.85 15.62 6.15
CA LEU A 129 -2.21 15.10 4.85
C LEU A 129 -3.71 14.80 4.78
N ARG A 130 -4.31 14.99 3.61
CA ARG A 130 -5.67 14.50 3.34
C ARG A 130 -5.60 12.98 3.18
N VAL A 131 -6.36 12.26 3.98
CA VAL A 131 -6.44 10.79 3.93
C VAL A 131 -7.73 10.35 3.27
N SER A 132 -7.66 9.23 2.56
CA SER A 132 -8.84 8.47 2.14
C SER A 132 -9.13 7.34 3.12
N TYR A 133 -10.41 7.01 3.31
CA TYR A 133 -10.82 5.88 4.10
C TYR A 133 -11.39 4.77 3.23
N ILE A 134 -10.99 3.53 3.48
CA ILE A 134 -11.48 2.35 2.77
C ILE A 134 -12.75 1.87 3.46
N LEU A 135 -13.88 1.95 2.77
CA LEU A 135 -15.11 1.35 3.27
C LEU A 135 -14.98 -0.17 3.24
N GLY A 136 -15.35 -0.81 4.34
CA GLY A 136 -15.33 -2.26 4.46
C GLY A 136 -16.29 -2.94 3.48
N ILE A 137 -16.20 -4.27 3.42
CA ILE A 137 -17.15 -5.10 2.67
C ILE A 137 -18.11 -5.70 3.68
N GLY A 138 -19.37 -5.30 3.58
CA GLY A 138 -20.44 -5.72 4.48
C GLY A 138 -21.78 -5.40 3.87
N ASP A 139 -22.85 -5.60 4.63
CA ASP A 139 -24.18 -5.16 4.22
C ASP A 139 -24.23 -3.64 4.05
N ARG A 140 -25.19 -3.19 3.23
CA ARG A 140 -25.34 -1.80 2.83
C ARG A 140 -25.44 -0.85 4.01
N ASP A 141 -26.25 -1.16 5.02
CA ASP A 141 -26.48 -0.28 6.18
C ASP A 141 -25.22 -0.14 7.03
N THR A 142 -24.50 -1.24 7.26
CA THR A 142 -23.21 -1.23 7.98
C THR A 142 -22.19 -0.34 7.26
N VAL A 143 -22.07 -0.44 5.94
CA VAL A 143 -21.11 0.37 5.17
C VAL A 143 -21.48 1.85 5.16
N LEU A 144 -22.77 2.20 5.06
CA LEU A 144 -23.21 3.59 5.11
C LEU A 144 -23.03 4.21 6.51
N ALA A 145 -23.30 3.44 7.58
CA ALA A 145 -23.03 3.87 8.95
C ALA A 145 -21.53 4.08 9.19
N GLU A 146 -20.68 3.20 8.64
CA GLU A 146 -19.24 3.38 8.67
C GLU A 146 -18.81 4.67 7.95
N ALA A 147 -19.33 4.91 6.74
CA ALA A 147 -19.05 6.12 5.97
C ALA A 147 -19.43 7.38 6.75
N GLU A 148 -20.62 7.43 7.34
CA GLU A 148 -21.07 8.56 8.16
C GLU A 148 -20.13 8.80 9.34
N ARG A 149 -19.75 7.74 10.06
CA ARG A 149 -18.84 7.82 11.21
C ARG A 149 -17.50 8.43 10.83
N VAL A 150 -16.88 8.01 9.72
CA VAL A 150 -15.55 8.49 9.32
C VAL A 150 -15.60 9.90 8.72
N VAL A 151 -16.66 10.25 8.01
CA VAL A 151 -16.89 11.61 7.49
C VAL A 151 -17.07 12.61 8.64
N LYS A 152 -17.81 12.22 9.71
CA LYS A 152 -17.92 13.01 10.95
C LYS A 152 -16.57 13.23 11.64
N ARG A 153 -15.59 12.33 11.44
CA ARG A 153 -14.22 12.46 11.95
C ARG A 153 -13.28 13.27 11.03
N GLY A 154 -13.80 13.86 9.96
CA GLY A 154 -13.03 14.75 9.08
C GLY A 154 -12.53 14.09 7.78
N VAL A 155 -12.80 12.81 7.54
CA VAL A 155 -12.47 12.18 6.25
C VAL A 155 -13.30 12.81 5.14
N ARG A 156 -12.67 13.09 4.00
CA ARG A 156 -13.32 13.71 2.83
C ARG A 156 -13.09 12.93 1.53
N VAL A 157 -12.47 11.76 1.59
CA VAL A 157 -12.31 10.86 0.44
C VAL A 157 -12.64 9.46 0.91
N LEU A 158 -13.55 8.77 0.23
CA LEU A 158 -13.90 7.39 0.51
C LEU A 158 -13.54 6.50 -0.68
N LYS A 159 -12.84 5.40 -0.39
CA LYS A 159 -12.56 4.32 -1.32
C LYS A 159 -13.69 3.31 -1.23
N VAL A 160 -14.38 3.09 -2.35
CA VAL A 160 -15.52 2.17 -2.46
C VAL A 160 -15.08 0.93 -3.23
N LYS A 161 -15.34 -0.26 -2.68
CA LYS A 161 -15.12 -1.52 -3.38
C LYS A 161 -16.18 -1.72 -4.47
N VAL A 162 -15.76 -2.15 -5.66
CA VAL A 162 -16.65 -2.41 -6.81
C VAL A 162 -16.31 -3.72 -7.52
N GLY A 163 -17.19 -4.15 -8.42
CA GLY A 163 -16.94 -5.24 -9.38
C GLY A 163 -17.41 -6.63 -8.95
N ARG A 164 -18.01 -6.77 -7.76
CA ARG A 164 -18.57 -8.04 -7.28
C ARG A 164 -20.04 -8.20 -7.64
N ASP A 165 -20.85 -7.22 -7.24
CA ASP A 165 -22.24 -7.08 -7.66
C ASP A 165 -22.41 -5.65 -8.17
N TRP A 166 -22.40 -5.52 -9.49
CA TRP A 166 -22.41 -4.22 -10.13
C TRP A 166 -23.62 -3.37 -9.75
N GLN A 167 -24.81 -3.96 -9.62
CA GLN A 167 -26.01 -3.20 -9.29
C GLN A 167 -25.98 -2.72 -7.84
N GLU A 168 -25.52 -3.58 -6.93
CA GLU A 168 -25.35 -3.21 -5.54
C GLU A 168 -24.27 -2.12 -5.37
N ASP A 169 -23.15 -2.25 -6.09
CA ASP A 169 -22.04 -1.29 -6.06
C ASP A 169 -22.48 0.10 -6.53
N ILE A 170 -23.25 0.18 -7.63
CA ILE A 170 -23.84 1.45 -8.09
C ILE A 170 -24.86 2.00 -7.08
N GLY A 171 -25.68 1.14 -6.49
CA GLY A 171 -26.61 1.54 -5.42
C GLY A 171 -25.88 2.18 -4.24
N ARG A 172 -24.79 1.56 -3.78
CA ARG A 172 -23.95 2.06 -2.68
C ARG A 172 -23.31 3.41 -3.01
N ILE A 173 -22.78 3.58 -4.23
CA ILE A 173 -22.22 4.87 -4.67
C ILE A 173 -23.29 5.97 -4.63
N ARG A 174 -24.50 5.70 -5.15
CA ARG A 174 -25.60 6.67 -5.16
C ARG A 174 -26.04 7.07 -3.76
N ASP A 175 -26.06 6.14 -2.81
CA ASP A 175 -26.38 6.47 -1.42
C ASP A 175 -25.34 7.37 -0.78
N LEU A 176 -24.05 7.04 -0.96
CA LEU A 176 -22.97 7.89 -0.45
C LEU A 176 -23.05 9.31 -1.04
N GLN A 177 -23.41 9.43 -2.31
CA GLN A 177 -23.64 10.71 -2.96
C GLN A 177 -24.89 11.43 -2.43
N ALA A 178 -25.97 10.71 -2.14
CA ALA A 178 -27.16 11.30 -1.53
C ALA A 178 -26.87 11.78 -0.09
N MET A 179 -26.05 11.05 0.66
CA MET A 179 -25.68 11.40 2.04
C MET A 179 -24.72 12.58 2.12
N PHE A 180 -23.73 12.65 1.23
CA PHE A 180 -22.60 13.59 1.37
C PHE A 180 -22.49 14.62 0.25
N GLY A 181 -23.14 14.39 -0.90
CA GLY A 181 -23.06 15.27 -2.06
C GLY A 181 -21.61 15.57 -2.44
N ALA A 182 -21.32 16.85 -2.74
CA ALA A 182 -19.99 17.32 -3.10
C ALA A 182 -19.01 17.46 -1.92
N THR A 183 -19.41 17.11 -0.69
CA THR A 183 -18.51 17.24 0.48
C THR A 183 -17.49 16.12 0.58
N VAL A 184 -17.72 15.00 -0.12
CA VAL A 184 -16.89 13.80 -0.08
C VAL A 184 -16.60 13.35 -1.50
N ASP A 185 -15.31 13.19 -1.81
CA ASP A 185 -14.88 12.56 -3.05
C ASP A 185 -14.95 11.04 -2.93
N LEU A 186 -15.31 10.37 -4.01
CA LEU A 186 -15.35 8.91 -4.09
C LEU A 186 -14.37 8.41 -5.14
N TYR A 187 -13.65 7.34 -4.82
CA TYR A 187 -12.92 6.57 -5.82
C TYR A 187 -13.17 5.07 -5.67
N ALA A 188 -13.02 4.35 -6.78
CA ALA A 188 -13.35 2.93 -6.84
C ALA A 188 -12.09 2.05 -6.74
N ASP A 189 -12.24 0.86 -6.15
CA ASP A 189 -11.25 -0.20 -6.20
C ASP A 189 -11.93 -1.53 -6.51
N ALA A 190 -11.57 -2.11 -7.64
CA ALA A 190 -12.15 -3.34 -8.10
C ALA A 190 -11.39 -4.58 -7.60
N ASN A 191 -10.16 -4.44 -7.10
CA ASN A 191 -9.25 -5.54 -6.79
C ASN A 191 -9.34 -6.68 -7.82
N GLU A 192 -9.13 -6.35 -9.09
CA GLU A 192 -9.02 -7.30 -10.20
C GLU A 192 -10.33 -8.03 -10.56
N THR A 193 -11.50 -7.54 -10.12
CA THR A 193 -12.77 -8.26 -10.29
C THR A 193 -13.53 -7.96 -11.59
N MET A 194 -13.18 -6.94 -12.37
CA MET A 194 -13.91 -6.67 -13.62
C MET A 194 -13.52 -7.64 -14.72
N LEU A 195 -14.44 -7.84 -15.66
CA LEU A 195 -14.19 -8.66 -16.85
C LEU A 195 -13.75 -7.74 -17.99
N THR A 196 -12.84 -8.24 -18.83
CA THR A 196 -12.37 -7.50 -20.02
C THR A 196 -13.51 -7.11 -20.97
N SER A 197 -14.56 -7.94 -21.04
CA SER A 197 -15.74 -7.72 -21.88
C SER A 197 -16.60 -6.54 -21.45
N ASP A 198 -16.55 -6.12 -20.18
CA ASP A 198 -17.44 -5.08 -19.63
C ASP A 198 -16.72 -3.93 -18.91
N ALA A 199 -15.40 -4.02 -18.70
CA ALA A 199 -14.62 -3.04 -17.95
C ALA A 199 -14.75 -1.61 -18.52
N ALA A 200 -14.67 -1.43 -19.84
CA ALA A 200 -14.80 -0.10 -20.45
C ALA A 200 -16.14 0.57 -20.12
N ALA A 201 -17.26 -0.15 -20.31
CA ALA A 201 -18.60 0.35 -20.00
C ALA A 201 -18.79 0.64 -18.50
N LYS A 202 -18.20 -0.20 -17.63
CA LYS A 202 -18.20 0.02 -16.18
C LYS A 202 -17.43 1.28 -15.80
N LEU A 203 -16.23 1.50 -16.36
CA LEU A 203 -15.44 2.70 -16.11
C LEU A 203 -16.14 3.97 -16.58
N GLU A 204 -16.78 3.95 -17.76
CA GLU A 204 -17.58 5.08 -18.23
C GLU A 204 -18.75 5.41 -17.30
N THR A 205 -19.41 4.37 -16.77
CA THR A 205 -20.48 4.52 -15.77
C THR A 205 -19.95 5.16 -14.48
N LEU A 206 -18.79 4.71 -13.97
CA LEU A 206 -18.15 5.31 -12.79
C LEU A 206 -17.78 6.78 -13.05
N ARG A 207 -17.23 7.09 -14.23
CA ARG A 207 -16.95 8.48 -14.62
C ARG A 207 -18.21 9.34 -14.66
N ALA A 208 -19.30 8.83 -15.22
CA ALA A 208 -20.59 9.54 -15.27
C ALA A 208 -21.18 9.79 -13.87
N LEU A 209 -20.85 8.92 -12.90
CA LEU A 209 -21.18 9.13 -11.49
C LEU A 209 -20.21 10.08 -10.78
N GLY A 210 -19.15 10.58 -11.43
CA GLY A 210 -18.19 11.47 -10.79
C GLY A 210 -17.18 10.77 -9.86
N ILE A 211 -16.98 9.46 -10.03
CA ILE A 211 -15.88 8.74 -9.38
C ILE A 211 -14.55 9.26 -9.92
N LEU A 212 -13.58 9.51 -9.04
CA LEU A 212 -12.31 10.15 -9.41
C LEU A 212 -11.39 9.25 -10.27
N TYR A 213 -11.27 7.98 -9.88
CA TYR A 213 -10.38 6.99 -10.50
C TYR A 213 -10.77 5.56 -10.07
N CYS A 214 -10.29 4.55 -10.80
CA CYS A 214 -10.48 3.13 -10.49
C CYS A 214 -9.14 2.43 -10.25
N GLU A 215 -9.01 1.78 -9.10
CA GLU A 215 -7.86 0.95 -8.72
C GLU A 215 -8.05 -0.50 -9.17
N GLU A 216 -7.01 -1.04 -9.81
CA GLU A 216 -6.92 -2.43 -10.30
C GLU A 216 -8.23 -2.97 -10.90
N PRO A 217 -8.73 -2.41 -12.03
CA PRO A 217 -9.99 -2.86 -12.63
C PRO A 217 -9.95 -4.32 -13.08
N LEU A 218 -8.84 -4.73 -13.70
CA LEU A 218 -8.63 -6.04 -14.31
C LEU A 218 -7.51 -6.81 -13.61
N PRO A 219 -7.49 -8.15 -13.72
CA PRO A 219 -6.38 -8.98 -13.26
C PRO A 219 -5.01 -8.50 -13.74
N VAL A 220 -4.02 -8.55 -12.84
CA VAL A 220 -2.67 -7.98 -13.08
C VAL A 220 -1.94 -8.66 -14.24
N GLU A 221 -2.25 -9.91 -14.55
CA GLU A 221 -1.68 -10.66 -15.67
C GLU A 221 -2.15 -10.17 -17.05
N LEU A 222 -3.29 -9.47 -17.12
CA LEU A 222 -3.90 -8.99 -18.37
C LEU A 222 -3.30 -7.66 -18.81
N ILE A 223 -1.98 -7.62 -18.95
CA ILE A 223 -1.19 -6.40 -19.22
C ILE A 223 -1.66 -5.70 -20.50
N ARG A 224 -1.98 -6.44 -21.56
CA ARG A 224 -2.39 -5.86 -22.85
C ARG A 224 -3.78 -5.23 -22.75
N GLU A 225 -4.68 -5.89 -22.05
CA GLU A 225 -6.05 -5.45 -21.83
C GLU A 225 -6.08 -4.24 -20.91
N ARG A 226 -5.26 -4.22 -19.85
CA ARG A 226 -5.03 -3.04 -18.99
C ARG A 226 -4.48 -1.85 -19.78
N ALA A 227 -3.47 -2.07 -20.63
CA ALA A 227 -2.94 -1.02 -21.51
C ALA A 227 -4.01 -0.48 -22.47
N ALA A 228 -4.82 -1.36 -23.07
CA ALA A 228 -5.93 -0.95 -23.93
C ALA A 228 -6.99 -0.16 -23.16
N LEU A 229 -7.30 -0.57 -21.92
CA LEU A 229 -8.26 0.10 -21.05
C LEU A 229 -7.78 1.51 -20.67
N ARG A 230 -6.50 1.64 -20.32
CA ARG A 230 -5.87 2.94 -20.05
C ARG A 230 -5.88 3.83 -21.29
N ALA A 231 -5.51 3.30 -22.45
CA ALA A 231 -5.50 4.03 -23.71
C ALA A 231 -6.88 4.54 -24.12
N GLY A 232 -7.95 3.83 -23.73
CA GLY A 232 -9.33 4.26 -23.94
C GLY A 232 -9.77 5.47 -23.11
N ASN A 233 -9.00 5.85 -22.06
CA ASN A 233 -9.22 7.04 -21.23
C ASN A 233 -10.67 7.17 -20.67
N TYR A 234 -11.26 6.04 -20.27
CA TYR A 234 -12.62 5.99 -19.75
C TYR A 234 -12.74 6.57 -18.34
N LEU A 235 -11.71 6.34 -17.52
CA LEU A 235 -11.53 6.82 -16.15
C LEU A 235 -10.05 6.61 -15.78
N PRO A 236 -9.39 7.50 -15.01
CA PRO A 236 -7.99 7.30 -14.62
C PRO A 236 -7.80 6.01 -13.82
N LEU A 237 -6.73 5.28 -14.11
CA LEU A 237 -6.45 3.97 -13.52
C LEU A 237 -5.32 4.03 -12.49
N ILE A 238 -5.52 3.38 -11.34
CA ILE A 238 -4.47 3.18 -10.32
C ILE A 238 -3.86 1.79 -10.46
N ALA A 239 -2.52 1.74 -10.53
CA ALA A 239 -1.73 0.53 -10.33
C ALA A 239 -1.36 0.38 -8.84
N ASP A 240 -1.78 -0.72 -8.24
CA ASP A 240 -1.44 -1.16 -6.88
C ASP A 240 -0.73 -2.52 -6.94
N ASP A 241 -1.48 -3.60 -7.06
CA ASP A 241 -0.96 -4.97 -7.05
C ASP A 241 -0.20 -5.32 -8.34
N SER A 242 -0.38 -4.53 -9.40
CA SER A 242 0.36 -4.66 -10.65
C SER A 242 1.78 -4.07 -10.64
N ALA A 243 2.13 -3.31 -9.59
CA ALA A 243 3.43 -2.65 -9.46
C ALA A 243 3.97 -2.79 -8.03
N LEU A 244 4.25 -4.02 -7.59
CA LEU A 244 4.72 -4.30 -6.22
C LEU A 244 6.16 -3.84 -5.97
N ASP A 245 6.98 -3.76 -7.01
CA ASP A 245 8.39 -3.35 -6.93
C ASP A 245 8.83 -2.56 -8.17
N ARG A 246 10.10 -2.11 -8.20
CA ARG A 246 10.63 -1.33 -9.34
C ARG A 246 10.66 -2.08 -10.66
N ARG A 247 10.78 -3.41 -10.65
CA ARG A 247 10.85 -4.22 -11.87
C ARG A 247 9.48 -4.29 -12.51
N GLU A 248 8.46 -4.49 -11.70
CA GLU A 248 7.07 -4.44 -12.15
C GLU A 248 6.71 -3.04 -12.61
N LEU A 249 7.07 -2.00 -11.86
CA LEU A 249 6.87 -0.62 -12.31
C LEU A 249 7.54 -0.35 -13.67
N ALA A 250 8.75 -0.84 -13.91
CA ALA A 250 9.42 -0.67 -15.20
C ALA A 250 8.63 -1.32 -16.35
N ARG A 251 8.06 -2.51 -16.12
CA ARG A 251 7.18 -3.20 -17.06
C ARG A 251 5.90 -2.39 -17.31
N GLU A 252 5.23 -1.96 -16.25
CA GLU A 252 3.96 -1.22 -16.34
C GLU A 252 4.12 0.14 -17.03
N LEU A 253 5.24 0.84 -16.79
CA LEU A 253 5.57 2.08 -17.50
C LEU A 253 5.88 1.86 -18.98
N ALA A 254 6.61 0.78 -19.32
CA ALA A 254 6.91 0.45 -20.72
C ALA A 254 5.65 0.09 -21.52
N MET A 255 4.66 -0.49 -20.86
CA MET A 255 3.38 -0.90 -21.45
C MET A 255 2.27 0.16 -21.31
N ASP A 256 2.53 1.26 -20.61
CA ASP A 256 1.60 2.37 -20.36
C ASP A 256 0.23 1.93 -19.81
N THR A 257 0.24 1.15 -18.73
CA THR A 257 -0.97 0.45 -18.23
C THR A 257 -1.81 1.20 -17.19
N PHE A 258 -1.31 2.30 -16.63
CA PHE A 258 -1.97 3.02 -15.54
C PHE A 258 -1.69 4.53 -15.59
N ASP A 259 -2.44 5.34 -14.83
CA ASP A 259 -2.25 6.79 -14.72
C ASP A 259 -1.65 7.21 -13.39
N ILE A 260 -1.99 6.50 -12.30
CA ILE A 260 -1.55 6.80 -10.94
C ILE A 260 -0.90 5.55 -10.32
N LEU A 261 0.29 5.69 -9.73
CA LEU A 261 0.96 4.61 -9.00
C LEU A 261 0.59 4.68 -7.51
N ASN A 262 0.10 3.57 -6.94
CA ASN A 262 -0.12 3.40 -5.51
C ASN A 262 1.09 2.75 -4.84
N ILE A 263 1.95 3.58 -4.26
CA ILE A 263 3.13 3.14 -3.51
C ILE A 263 2.71 2.70 -2.11
N LYS A 264 3.24 1.57 -1.65
CA LYS A 264 3.00 1.09 -0.28
C LYS A 264 4.33 0.76 0.40
N PRO A 265 4.88 1.69 1.21
CA PRO A 265 6.15 1.51 1.89
C PRO A 265 6.29 0.20 2.68
N PRO A 266 5.24 -0.39 3.29
CA PRO A 266 5.38 -1.70 3.90
C PRO A 266 5.90 -2.80 2.96
N ARG A 267 5.69 -2.69 1.63
CA ARG A 267 6.18 -3.64 0.61
C ARG A 267 7.55 -3.26 0.04
N THR A 268 7.83 -1.97 -0.07
CA THR A 268 8.94 -1.41 -0.87
C THR A 268 10.02 -0.74 -0.01
N GLY A 269 9.78 -0.55 1.28
CA GLY A 269 10.64 0.27 2.13
C GLY A 269 10.63 1.74 1.69
N PHE A 270 11.46 2.59 2.30
CA PHE A 270 11.61 3.97 1.85
C PHE A 270 12.56 4.08 0.65
N THR A 271 13.63 3.28 0.62
CA THR A 271 14.61 3.33 -0.47
C THR A 271 14.00 3.01 -1.82
N GLU A 272 13.23 1.92 -1.92
CA GLU A 272 12.59 1.57 -3.19
C GLU A 272 11.40 2.48 -3.51
N SER A 273 10.59 2.84 -2.51
CA SER A 273 9.46 3.75 -2.70
C SER A 273 9.88 5.09 -3.31
N LEU A 274 10.93 5.72 -2.78
CA LEU A 274 11.42 7.00 -3.32
C LEU A 274 11.89 6.87 -4.76
N ALA A 275 12.58 5.77 -5.10
CA ALA A 275 13.02 5.51 -6.47
C ALA A 275 11.84 5.21 -7.42
N MET A 276 10.80 4.50 -6.95
CA MET A 276 9.57 4.26 -7.72
C MET A 276 8.80 5.55 -7.98
N ILE A 277 8.67 6.41 -6.96
CA ILE A 277 8.05 7.74 -7.09
C ILE A 277 8.76 8.55 -8.16
N GLU A 278 10.08 8.64 -8.09
CA GLU A 278 10.89 9.39 -9.06
C GLU A 278 10.73 8.83 -10.48
N GLN A 279 10.77 7.50 -10.63
CA GLN A 279 10.61 6.83 -11.93
C GLN A 279 9.22 7.08 -12.54
N ALA A 280 8.16 6.98 -11.73
CA ALA A 280 6.78 7.19 -12.17
C ALA A 280 6.50 8.67 -12.50
N GLN A 281 6.99 9.61 -11.70
CA GLN A 281 6.86 11.05 -11.97
C GLN A 281 7.58 11.46 -13.26
N ARG A 282 8.79 10.92 -13.51
CA ARG A 282 9.50 11.15 -14.78
C ARG A 282 8.72 10.65 -16.00
N ALA A 283 7.89 9.62 -15.83
CA ALA A 283 7.00 9.09 -16.85
C ALA A 283 5.63 9.80 -16.90
N GLY A 284 5.45 10.91 -16.16
CA GLY A 284 4.22 11.68 -16.14
C GLY A 284 3.06 11.03 -15.38
N LYS A 285 3.34 10.05 -14.52
CA LYS A 285 2.32 9.37 -13.71
C LYS A 285 2.03 10.13 -12.41
N GLY A 286 0.77 10.06 -11.97
CA GLY A 286 0.37 10.49 -10.64
C GLY A 286 0.88 9.54 -9.57
N ILE A 287 0.93 10.00 -8.31
CA ILE A 287 1.37 9.21 -7.16
C ILE A 287 0.29 9.22 -6.09
N MET A 288 0.03 8.04 -5.53
CA MET A 288 -0.71 7.82 -4.30
C MET A 288 0.19 7.04 -3.34
N VAL A 289 0.06 7.29 -2.04
CA VAL A 289 0.68 6.47 -1.00
C VAL A 289 -0.41 5.75 -0.23
N GLY A 290 -0.48 4.44 -0.43
CA GLY A 290 -1.40 3.55 0.26
C GLY A 290 -0.78 2.95 1.52
N SER A 291 -1.62 2.26 2.28
CA SER A 291 -1.19 1.44 3.42
C SER A 291 -1.49 -0.03 3.15
N GLN A 292 -0.95 -0.89 4.01
CA GLN A 292 -1.21 -2.33 3.96
C GLN A 292 -1.98 -2.78 5.20
N ALA A 293 -2.97 -1.99 5.64
CA ALA A 293 -3.73 -2.23 6.89
C ALA A 293 -2.81 -2.50 8.10
N GLY A 294 -1.77 -1.67 8.25
CA GLY A 294 -0.88 -1.69 9.39
C GLY A 294 -1.48 -0.99 10.61
N THR A 295 -0.84 -1.15 11.76
CA THR A 295 -1.15 -0.42 12.99
C THR A 295 -0.70 1.05 12.91
N GLY A 296 -0.82 1.79 14.01
CA GLY A 296 -0.24 3.13 14.13
C GLY A 296 1.28 3.15 13.85
N ILE A 297 2.01 2.07 14.13
CA ILE A 297 3.44 1.97 13.79
C ILE A 297 3.62 1.97 12.27
N GLY A 298 2.89 1.12 11.54
CA GLY A 298 3.01 1.06 10.08
C GLY A 298 2.39 2.23 9.31
N THR A 299 1.70 3.15 9.98
CA THR A 299 0.95 4.24 9.30
C THR A 299 1.35 5.66 9.70
N ALA A 300 1.82 5.89 10.93
CA ALA A 300 2.01 7.24 11.46
C ALA A 300 3.37 7.48 12.15
N ARG A 301 4.22 6.47 12.25
CA ARG A 301 5.56 6.59 12.86
C ARG A 301 6.61 7.04 11.86
#